data_AF-A0A5P6VV35-F1
#
_entry.id   AF-A0A5P6VV35-F1
#
_cell.length_a   1.000
_cell.length_b   1.000
_cell.length_c   1.000
_cell.angle_alpha   90.00
_cell.angle_beta   90.00
_cell.angle_gamma   90.00
#
_symmetry.space_group_name_H-M   'P 1'
#
loop_
_entity.id
_entity.type
_entity.pdbx_description
1 polymer ?
#
loop_
_entity_poly.entity_id
_entity_poly.type
_entity_poly.pdbx_seq_one_letter_code
_entity_poly.pdbx_strand_id
1 'polypeptide(L)'
;MQDYQLKSQKKKEKAVLFQGNEQDFFEGEISEIILECLSESLDNLESKTRKADVIKDIISQNEQDGELEKRKQKVKEIFKGYKSVNGTMKKELEAIGFEVKEDGKHIKLIYFGDSRYMTTIAKTPSDNRTGNNVAGTILREMM
;
A
#
# COMPACT_ATOMS: atom_id res chain seq x y z
N MET A 1 -7.27 -58.01 3.84
CA MET A 1 -6.75 -56.83 3.10
C MET A 1 -7.96 -56.03 2.70
N GLN A 2 -8.15 -54.85 3.28
CA GLN A 2 -9.37 -54.05 3.16
C GLN A 2 -8.98 -52.76 2.45
N ASP A 3 -9.41 -52.63 1.19
CA ASP A 3 -9.12 -51.50 0.33
C ASP A 3 -9.71 -50.21 0.91
N TYR A 4 -8.85 -49.37 1.48
CA TYR A 4 -9.20 -48.03 1.91
C TYR A 4 -9.29 -47.14 0.67
N GLN A 5 -10.49 -47.01 0.11
CA GLN A 5 -10.78 -46.03 -0.93
C GLN A 5 -10.50 -44.62 -0.38
N LEU A 6 -9.40 -44.03 -0.83
CA LEU A 6 -9.12 -42.59 -0.77
C LEU A 6 -10.23 -41.85 -1.51
N LYS A 7 -11.26 -41.43 -0.77
CA LYS A 7 -12.20 -40.43 -1.27
C LYS A 7 -11.43 -39.13 -1.44
N SER A 8 -10.96 -38.87 -2.66
CA SER A 8 -10.52 -37.55 -3.11
C SER A 8 -11.70 -36.59 -2.94
N GLN A 9 -11.76 -35.93 -1.78
CA GLN A 9 -12.63 -34.79 -1.60
C GLN A 9 -12.06 -33.68 -2.47
N LYS A 10 -12.64 -33.48 -3.67
CA LYS A 10 -12.44 -32.26 -4.44
C LYS A 10 -12.73 -31.09 -3.50
N LYS A 11 -11.67 -30.39 -3.09
CA LYS A 11 -11.73 -29.17 -2.28
C LYS A 11 -12.63 -28.21 -3.06
N LYS A 12 -13.83 -27.91 -2.57
CA LYS A 12 -14.62 -26.81 -3.14
C LYS A 12 -13.76 -25.57 -2.96
N GLU A 13 -13.29 -25.00 -4.07
CA GLU A 13 -12.58 -23.72 -4.08
C GLU A 13 -13.56 -22.65 -3.58
N LYS A 14 -13.58 -22.47 -2.27
CA LYS A 14 -14.31 -21.40 -1.62
C LYS A 14 -13.36 -20.22 -1.54
N ALA A 15 -13.76 -19.09 -2.10
CA ALA A 15 -13.02 -17.85 -1.96
C ALA A 15 -12.75 -17.56 -0.47
N VAL A 16 -11.48 -17.29 -0.14
CA VAL A 16 -11.05 -16.96 1.23
C VAL A 16 -11.61 -15.60 1.62
N LEU A 17 -11.54 -14.63 0.70
CA LEU A 17 -12.06 -13.27 0.84
C LEU A 17 -12.82 -12.87 -0.44
N PHE A 18 -13.77 -11.95 -0.28
CA PHE A 18 -14.45 -11.28 -1.38
C PHE A 18 -14.05 -9.79 -1.36
N GLN A 19 -13.90 -9.17 -2.53
CA GLN A 19 -13.28 -7.86 -2.72
C GLN A 19 -14.00 -6.68 -2.03
N GLY A 20 -15.30 -6.78 -1.78
CA GLY A 20 -16.10 -5.65 -1.29
C GLY A 20 -16.42 -4.65 -2.39
N ASN A 21 -16.63 -3.37 -2.03
CA ASN A 21 -17.07 -2.33 -2.97
C ASN A 21 -15.97 -1.33 -3.37
N GLU A 22 -14.89 -1.22 -2.59
CA GLU A 22 -13.75 -0.36 -2.96
C GLU A 22 -13.08 -0.91 -4.22
N GLN A 23 -12.48 0.00 -5.00
CA GLN A 23 -11.80 -0.32 -6.25
C GLN A 23 -10.31 -0.09 -6.10
N ASP A 24 -9.52 -0.90 -6.81
CA ASP A 24 -8.09 -0.68 -6.93
C ASP A 24 -7.81 0.70 -7.56
N PHE A 25 -6.98 1.50 -6.91
CA PHE A 25 -6.44 2.72 -7.53
C PHE A 25 -5.37 2.38 -8.58
N PHE A 26 -4.62 1.30 -8.38
CA PHE A 26 -3.71 0.72 -9.35
C PHE A 26 -3.81 -0.81 -9.28
N GLU A 27 -3.40 -1.49 -10.34
CA GLU A 27 -3.53 -2.95 -10.47
C GLU A 27 -2.96 -3.67 -9.24
N GLY A 28 -3.81 -4.46 -8.56
CA GLY A 28 -3.40 -5.28 -7.43
C GLY A 28 -3.37 -4.57 -6.07
N GLU A 29 -3.66 -3.27 -5.99
CA GLU A 29 -3.57 -2.48 -4.76
C GLU A 29 -4.25 -3.13 -3.56
N ILE A 30 -5.56 -3.43 -3.65
CA ILE A 30 -6.32 -3.96 -2.51
C ILE A 30 -5.71 -5.28 -2.05
N SER A 31 -5.27 -6.12 -2.99
CA SER A 31 -4.64 -7.40 -2.66
C SER A 31 -3.32 -7.20 -1.91
N GLU A 32 -2.47 -6.25 -2.34
CA GLU A 32 -1.21 -5.95 -1.67
C GLU A 32 -1.42 -5.34 -0.28
N ILE A 33 -2.41 -4.44 -0.11
CA ILE A 33 -2.77 -3.88 1.21
C ILE A 33 -3.19 -5.00 2.17
N ILE A 34 -4.02 -5.95 1.72
CA ILE A 34 -4.46 -7.07 2.56
C ILE A 34 -3.28 -7.98 2.92
N LEU A 35 -2.38 -8.27 1.98
CA LEU A 35 -1.20 -9.10 2.22
C LEU A 35 -0.20 -8.40 3.16
N GLU A 36 -0.04 -7.08 3.06
CA GLU A 36 0.76 -6.28 3.99
C GLU A 36 0.19 -6.38 5.40
N CYS A 37 -1.12 -6.15 5.57
CA CYS A 37 -1.80 -6.30 6.87
C CYS A 37 -1.61 -7.69 7.50
N LEU A 38 -1.66 -8.74 6.66
CA LEU A 38 -1.40 -10.11 7.08
C LEU A 38 0.06 -10.32 7.51
N SER A 39 1.00 -9.72 6.78
CA SER A 39 2.43 -9.78 7.08
C SER A 39 2.77 -9.06 8.38
N GLU A 40 2.24 -7.85 8.60
CA GLU A 40 2.40 -7.11 9.85
C GLU A 40 1.77 -7.85 11.05
N SER A 41 0.62 -8.50 10.83
CA SER A 41 0.04 -9.35 11.87
C SER A 41 0.93 -10.56 12.17
N LEU A 42 1.66 -11.09 11.19
CA LEU A 42 2.54 -12.25 11.36
C LEU A 42 3.76 -11.91 12.22
N ASP A 43 4.32 -10.71 12.07
CA ASP A 43 5.51 -10.25 12.81
C ASP A 43 5.29 -10.23 14.33
N ASN A 44 4.02 -10.07 14.75
CA ASN A 44 3.63 -10.03 16.15
C ASN A 44 3.20 -11.40 16.72
N LEU A 45 3.23 -12.47 15.93
CA LEU A 45 2.81 -13.81 16.35
C LEU A 45 3.99 -14.68 16.76
N GLU A 46 3.76 -15.53 17.77
CA GLU A 46 4.69 -16.60 18.09
C GLU A 46 4.84 -17.58 16.91
N SER A 47 6.08 -17.97 16.66
CA SER A 47 6.39 -19.02 15.69
C SER A 47 5.72 -20.34 16.10
N LYS A 48 5.24 -21.12 15.12
CA LYS A 48 4.61 -22.46 15.30
C LYS A 48 3.17 -22.45 15.86
N THR A 49 2.43 -21.35 15.66
CA THR A 49 1.00 -21.32 15.92
C THR A 49 0.20 -21.62 14.65
N ARG A 50 -0.99 -22.23 14.81
CA ARG A 50 -1.89 -22.48 13.66
C ARG A 50 -2.23 -21.19 12.92
N LYS A 51 -2.37 -20.07 13.63
CA LYS A 51 -2.63 -18.75 13.03
C LYS A 51 -1.46 -18.31 12.14
N ALA A 52 -0.22 -18.43 12.62
CA ALA A 52 0.96 -18.12 11.82
C ALA A 52 1.06 -19.01 10.56
N ASP A 53 0.76 -20.31 10.69
CA ASP A 53 0.81 -21.24 9.55
C ASP A 53 -0.24 -20.89 8.49
N VAL A 54 -1.47 -20.52 8.89
CA VAL A 54 -2.52 -20.08 7.95
C VAL A 54 -2.10 -18.81 7.21
N ILE A 55 -1.58 -17.81 7.94
CA ILE A 55 -1.18 -16.54 7.34
C ILE A 55 -0.04 -16.73 6.34
N LYS A 56 0.99 -17.52 6.71
CA LYS A 56 2.10 -17.87 5.82
C LYS A 56 1.65 -18.60 4.57
N ASP A 57 0.75 -19.57 4.72
CA ASP A 57 0.18 -20.32 3.59
C ASP A 57 -0.52 -19.37 2.61
N ILE A 58 -1.40 -18.51 3.10
CA ILE A 58 -2.10 -17.50 2.27
C ILE A 58 -1.08 -16.59 1.56
N ILE A 59 -0.15 -15.97 2.29
CA ILE A 59 0.85 -15.07 1.69
C ILE A 59 1.65 -15.81 0.60
N SER A 60 2.06 -17.05 0.83
CA SER A 60 2.85 -17.82 -0.14
C SER A 60 2.11 -18.22 -1.42
N GLN A 61 0.77 -18.23 -1.40
CA GLN A 61 -0.07 -18.62 -2.54
C GLN A 61 -0.56 -17.42 -3.37
N ASN A 62 -0.28 -16.19 -2.93
CA ASN A 62 -0.68 -14.99 -3.63
C ASN A 62 0.58 -14.27 -4.13
N GLU A 63 0.85 -14.42 -5.42
CA GLU A 63 1.90 -13.66 -6.10
C GLU A 63 1.55 -12.17 -6.07
N GLN A 64 2.56 -11.33 -5.86
CA GLN A 64 2.45 -9.88 -5.86
C GLN A 64 3.63 -9.30 -6.64
N ASP A 65 3.41 -8.21 -7.37
CA ASP A 65 4.46 -7.56 -8.17
C ASP A 65 5.23 -6.50 -7.36
N GLY A 66 4.76 -6.19 -6.14
CA GLY A 66 5.35 -5.27 -5.19
C GLY A 66 5.16 -3.81 -5.57
N GLU A 67 4.13 -3.50 -6.36
CA GLU A 67 3.86 -2.14 -6.85
C GLU A 67 3.54 -1.16 -5.72
N LEU A 68 2.81 -1.58 -4.67
CA LEU A 68 2.55 -0.78 -3.48
C LEU A 68 3.86 -0.36 -2.81
N GLU A 69 4.77 -1.31 -2.54
CA GLU A 69 6.04 -1.00 -1.88
C GLU A 69 6.95 -0.13 -2.77
N LYS A 70 6.95 -0.34 -4.09
CA LYS A 70 7.65 0.57 -5.03
C LYS A 70 7.11 1.99 -4.95
N ARG A 71 5.78 2.17 -4.87
CA ARG A 71 5.16 3.49 -4.69
C ARG A 71 5.50 4.10 -3.35
N LYS A 72 5.47 3.32 -2.26
CA LYS A 72 5.89 3.76 -0.92
C LYS A 72 7.34 4.26 -0.92
N GLN A 73 8.24 3.53 -1.57
CA GLN A 73 9.64 3.93 -1.74
C GLN A 73 9.76 5.20 -2.58
N LYS A 74 9.00 5.30 -3.69
CA LYS A 74 9.00 6.50 -4.53
C LYS A 74 8.55 7.74 -3.77
N VAL A 75 7.53 7.65 -2.92
CA VAL A 75 7.13 8.75 -2.02
C VAL A 75 8.29 9.15 -1.10
N LYS A 76 8.94 8.20 -0.44
CA LYS A 76 10.10 8.48 0.43
C LYS A 76 11.22 9.19 -0.35
N GLU A 77 11.50 8.77 -1.57
CA GLU A 77 12.50 9.39 -2.46
C GLU A 77 12.14 10.81 -2.86
N ILE A 78 10.91 11.03 -3.33
CA ILE A 78 10.41 12.35 -3.77
C ILE A 78 10.58 13.39 -2.65
N PHE A 79 10.25 13.01 -1.41
CA PHE A 79 10.31 13.91 -0.27
C PHE A 79 11.68 13.92 0.44
N LYS A 80 12.63 13.08 0.02
CA LYS A 80 13.97 13.05 0.60
C LYS A 80 14.72 14.34 0.26
N GLY A 81 15.04 15.13 1.28
CA GLY A 81 15.72 16.40 1.07
C GLY A 81 14.84 17.46 0.39
N TYR A 82 13.52 17.32 0.53
CA TYR A 82 12.52 18.27 0.05
C TYR A 82 12.86 19.73 0.45
N LYS A 83 13.04 20.60 -0.56
CA LYS A 83 13.33 22.04 -0.39
C LYS A 83 12.41 22.97 -1.18
N SER A 84 11.79 22.45 -2.24
CA SER A 84 10.81 23.21 -3.03
C SER A 84 10.03 22.26 -3.92
N VAL A 85 8.73 22.51 -4.14
CA VAL A 85 8.00 21.81 -5.20
C VAL A 85 8.39 22.38 -6.55
N ASN A 86 9.17 21.63 -7.31
CA ASN A 86 9.58 21.95 -8.68
C ASN A 86 8.82 21.09 -9.70
N GLY A 87 9.00 21.37 -10.99
CA GLY A 87 8.31 20.63 -12.06
C GLY A 87 8.63 19.14 -12.08
N THR A 88 9.84 18.74 -11.66
CA THR A 88 10.22 17.31 -11.58
C THR A 88 9.43 16.60 -10.49
N MET A 89 9.41 17.15 -9.28
CA MET A 89 8.66 16.60 -8.15
C MET A 89 7.17 16.44 -8.47
N LYS A 90 6.57 17.41 -9.17
CA LYS A 90 5.17 17.29 -9.61
C LYS A 90 4.95 16.11 -10.55
N LYS A 91 5.80 15.97 -11.56
CA LYS A 91 5.71 14.84 -12.51
C LYS A 91 5.88 13.50 -11.82
N GLU A 92 6.78 13.41 -10.84
CA GLU A 92 6.98 12.18 -10.08
C GLU A 92 5.77 11.85 -9.18
N LEU A 93 5.14 12.86 -8.58
CA LEU A 93 3.89 12.69 -7.81
C LEU A 93 2.72 12.27 -8.72
N GLU A 94 2.57 12.92 -9.87
CA GLU A 94 1.55 12.59 -10.87
C GLU A 94 1.73 11.16 -11.40
N ALA A 95 2.98 10.72 -11.61
CA ALA A 95 3.28 9.37 -12.07
C ALA A 95 2.84 8.26 -11.10
N ILE A 96 2.71 8.57 -9.81
CA ILE A 96 2.23 7.62 -8.79
C ILE A 96 0.79 7.90 -8.35
N GLY A 97 0.05 8.72 -9.11
CA GLY A 97 -1.39 8.93 -8.93
C GLY A 97 -1.80 10.14 -8.10
N PHE A 98 -0.89 11.06 -7.78
CA PHE A 98 -1.28 12.31 -7.10
C PHE A 98 -1.73 13.40 -8.08
N GLU A 99 -2.87 14.00 -7.79
CA GLU A 99 -3.23 15.32 -8.33
C GLU A 99 -2.55 16.42 -7.51
N VAL A 100 -1.81 17.30 -8.19
CA VAL A 100 -1.14 18.44 -7.56
C VAL A 100 -1.90 19.72 -7.83
N LYS A 101 -2.58 20.26 -6.81
CA LYS A 101 -3.34 21.53 -6.90
C LYS A 101 -2.60 22.64 -6.17
N GLU A 102 -2.26 23.70 -6.88
CA GLU A 102 -1.62 24.88 -6.27
C GLU A 102 -2.65 25.76 -5.56
N ASP A 103 -2.31 26.16 -4.33
CA ASP A 103 -3.09 27.05 -3.47
C ASP A 103 -2.16 28.11 -2.86
N GLY A 104 -1.68 29.01 -3.72
CA GLY A 104 -0.74 30.08 -3.34
C GLY A 104 0.60 29.55 -2.81
N LYS A 105 0.82 29.69 -1.50
CA LYS A 105 2.04 29.20 -0.81
C LYS A 105 1.98 27.71 -0.48
N HIS A 106 0.79 27.13 -0.56
CA HIS A 106 0.54 25.73 -0.24
C HIS A 106 0.16 24.96 -1.50
N ILE A 107 0.40 23.66 -1.46
CA ILE A 107 0.10 22.73 -2.54
C ILE A 107 -0.69 21.59 -1.92
N LYS A 108 -1.85 21.31 -2.49
CA LYS A 108 -2.68 20.16 -2.11
C LYS A 108 -2.30 18.98 -2.99
N LEU A 109 -2.08 17.85 -2.35
CA LEU A 109 -1.89 16.55 -2.98
C LEU A 109 -3.14 15.73 -2.71
N ILE A 110 -3.77 15.22 -3.77
CA ILE A 110 -4.97 14.37 -3.68
C ILE A 110 -4.64 13.05 -4.36
N TYR A 111 -4.76 11.94 -3.64
CA TYR A 111 -4.44 10.62 -4.17
C TYR A 111 -5.59 10.11 -5.05
N PHE A 112 -5.31 9.81 -6.31
CA PHE A 112 -6.26 9.38 -7.34
C PHE A 112 -7.54 10.23 -7.46
N GLY A 113 -7.45 11.52 -7.10
CA GLY A 113 -8.59 12.45 -7.11
C GLY A 113 -9.61 12.22 -5.99
N ASP A 114 -9.39 11.25 -5.10
CA ASP A 114 -10.26 10.98 -3.97
C ASP A 114 -9.98 11.96 -2.82
N SER A 115 -10.97 12.81 -2.53
CA SER A 115 -10.89 13.82 -1.46
C SER A 115 -10.72 13.24 -0.05
N ARG A 116 -10.99 11.94 0.16
CA ARG A 116 -10.70 11.24 1.43
C ARG A 116 -9.20 11.17 1.71
N TYR A 117 -8.39 11.10 0.66
CA TYR A 117 -6.95 10.85 0.72
C TYR A 117 -6.19 12.08 0.21
N MET A 118 -6.08 13.11 1.05
CA MET A 118 -5.40 14.36 0.70
C MET A 118 -4.50 14.91 1.80
N THR A 119 -3.46 15.63 1.40
CA THR A 119 -2.59 16.38 2.32
C THR A 119 -2.18 17.73 1.73
N THR A 120 -1.77 18.65 2.59
CA THR A 120 -1.31 19.99 2.19
C THR A 120 0.15 20.18 2.57
N ILE A 121 0.97 20.56 1.59
CA ILE A 121 2.40 20.82 1.77
C ILE A 121 2.72 22.28 1.46
N ALA A 122 3.69 22.88 2.15
CA ALA A 122 4.17 24.22 1.83
C ALA A 122 5.08 24.16 0.59
N LYS A 123 4.97 25.09 -0.37
CA LYS A 123 5.78 25.11 -1.60
C LYS A 123 7.28 25.12 -1.34
N THR A 124 7.70 25.75 -0.24
CA THR A 124 9.05 25.71 0.31
C THR A 124 8.92 25.35 1.79
N PRO A 125 9.47 24.22 2.25
CA PRO A 125 9.44 23.85 3.65
C PRO A 125 10.37 24.74 4.47
N SER A 126 10.01 24.97 5.73
CA SER A 126 10.82 25.76 6.67
C SER A 126 11.92 24.95 7.35
N ASP A 127 11.81 23.61 7.38
CA ASP A 127 12.75 22.70 8.04
C ASP A 127 13.04 21.46 7.18
N ASN A 128 14.25 20.93 7.31
CA ASN A 128 14.76 19.74 6.62
C ASN A 128 14.01 18.46 6.99
N ARG A 129 13.36 18.41 8.16
CA ARG A 129 12.54 17.25 8.58
C ARG A 129 11.15 17.21 7.92
N THR A 130 10.72 18.32 7.33
CA THR A 130 9.36 18.46 6.76
C THR A 130 9.10 17.39 5.70
N GLY A 131 10.07 17.09 4.84
CA GLY A 131 9.93 16.06 3.81
C GLY A 131 9.61 14.69 4.39
N ASN A 132 10.39 14.23 5.38
CA ASN A 132 10.18 12.93 6.01
C ASN A 132 8.82 12.84 6.71
N ASN A 133 8.37 13.92 7.36
CA ASN A 133 7.08 13.96 8.02
C ASN A 133 5.92 13.89 7.02
N VAL A 134 6.05 14.59 5.88
CA VAL A 134 5.06 14.54 4.80
C VAL A 134 5.01 13.14 4.20
N ALA A 135 6.16 12.54 3.87
CA ALA A 135 6.21 11.16 3.39
C ALA A 135 5.53 10.21 4.38
N GLY A 136 5.88 10.28 5.66
CA GLY A 136 5.26 9.45 6.69
C GLY A 136 3.76 9.70 6.91
N THR A 137 3.23 10.85 6.49
CA THR A 137 1.79 11.14 6.52
C THR A 137 1.10 10.49 5.32
N ILE A 138 1.65 10.68 4.11
CA ILE A 138 1.16 10.05 2.89
C ILE A 138 1.12 8.53 3.03
N LEU A 139 2.22 7.93 3.50
CA LEU A 139 2.33 6.48 3.67
C LEU A 139 1.41 5.88 4.72
N ARG A 140 0.82 6.69 5.61
CA ARG A 140 -0.06 6.22 6.69
C ARG A 140 -1.52 6.42 6.34
N GLU A 141 -1.81 7.49 5.61
CA GLU A 141 -3.17 7.95 5.36
C GLU A 141 -3.68 7.56 3.96
N MET A 142 -2.80 7.15 3.05
CA MET A 142 -3.12 6.99 1.63
C MET A 142 -2.60 5.68 1.01
N MET A 143 -1.66 4.99 1.67
CA MET A 143 -0.97 3.79 1.16
C MET A 143 -0.78 2.77 2.28
#